data_AF-A0A3Q2Y5X2-F1
#
_entry.id   AF-A0A3Q2Y5X2-F1
#
_cell.length_a   1.000
_cell.length_b   1.000
_cell.length_c   1.000
_cell.angle_alpha   90.00
_cell.angle_beta   90.00
_cell.angle_gamma   90.00
#
_symmetry.space_group_name_H-M   'P 1'
#
loop_
_entity.id
_entity.type
_entity.pdbx_description
1 polymer ?
#
loop_
_entity_poly.entity_id
_entity_poly.type
_entity_poly.pdbx_seq_one_letter_code
_entity_poly.pdbx_strand_id
1 'polypeptide(L)'
;CVCPQVNEIYHDQSLGAKINVVLVRIIMLGYGKSMTLIERGNPSQSLENVCRWAFLQQKQDIGDAEYHDHAIFLTRQEFGPTGMQYAPVTGMCHPVRSCTLNHEDGFSSAFVVAHETGHLGMEHDGQGNRCADEVHMGSIMAPLVQAAFHRFQWSRCSMQELGRYLSYDCLRDDPFDHNWPSLPQLPGLHYSMNEQCRFDFGAGYTMCTAYRTFDPCKQLWCSHPDNPFFCKTKKGPPIDGTMCGNGKVMRTFL
;
A
#
# COMPACT_ATOMS: atom_id res chain seq x y z
N CYS A 1 7.28 -0.59 6.51
CA CYS A 1 6.04 0.04 7.03
C CYS A 1 4.84 -0.24 6.14
N VAL A 2 4.97 -0.07 4.81
CA VAL A 2 3.87 -0.31 3.86
C VAL A 2 3.47 -1.80 3.79
N CYS A 3 4.41 -2.74 3.57
CA CYS A 3 4.08 -4.16 3.43
C CYS A 3 3.31 -4.79 4.61
N PRO A 4 3.66 -4.50 5.89
CA PRO A 4 2.84 -4.93 7.04
C PRO A 4 1.37 -4.48 6.95
N GLN A 5 1.13 -3.22 6.57
CA GLN A 5 -0.22 -2.69 6.42
C GLN A 5 -0.96 -3.34 5.25
N VAL A 6 -0.24 -3.62 4.15
CA VAL A 6 -0.81 -4.39 3.03
C VAL A 6 -1.25 -5.78 3.51
N ASN A 7 -0.42 -6.47 4.30
CA ASN A 7 -0.81 -7.76 4.88
C ASN A 7 -2.09 -7.67 5.72
N GLU A 8 -2.22 -6.65 6.59
CA GLU A 8 -3.45 -6.43 7.36
C GLU A 8 -4.68 -6.17 6.46
N ILE A 9 -4.51 -5.43 5.36
CA ILE A 9 -5.59 -5.19 4.40
C ILE A 9 -6.05 -6.51 3.74
N TYR A 10 -5.11 -7.40 3.40
CA TYR A 10 -5.43 -8.74 2.86
C TYR A 10 -5.98 -9.71 3.91
N HIS A 11 -5.82 -9.42 5.21
CA HIS A 11 -6.42 -10.19 6.31
C HIS A 11 -7.84 -9.75 6.65
N ASP A 12 -8.36 -8.70 6.02
CA ASP A 12 -9.73 -8.26 6.23
C ASP A 12 -10.75 -9.34 5.84
N GLN A 13 -11.74 -9.56 6.71
CA GLN A 13 -12.71 -10.65 6.57
C GLN A 13 -13.57 -10.53 5.29
N SER A 14 -13.77 -9.32 4.77
CA SER A 14 -14.55 -9.09 3.56
C SER A 14 -13.91 -9.70 2.31
N LEU A 15 -12.61 -9.99 2.32
CA LEU A 15 -11.93 -10.66 1.21
C LEU A 15 -12.45 -12.08 0.96
N GLY A 16 -12.95 -12.75 2.01
CA GLY A 16 -13.45 -14.12 1.93
C GLY A 16 -12.38 -15.20 1.71
N ALA A 17 -11.10 -14.83 1.71
CA ALA A 17 -9.95 -15.74 1.58
C ALA A 17 -8.85 -15.36 2.56
N LYS A 18 -8.00 -16.33 2.93
CA LYS A 18 -6.83 -16.09 3.77
C LYS A 18 -5.60 -15.95 2.88
N ILE A 19 -5.12 -14.72 2.71
CA ILE A 19 -3.90 -14.42 1.96
C ILE A 19 -2.89 -13.83 2.93
N ASN A 20 -1.69 -14.39 2.95
CA ASN A 20 -0.57 -13.84 3.71
C ASN A 20 0.38 -13.13 2.75
N VAL A 21 0.63 -11.84 2.98
CA VAL A 21 1.62 -11.08 2.22
C VAL A 21 2.93 -11.15 2.98
N VAL A 22 3.87 -11.96 2.48
CA VAL A 22 5.15 -12.23 3.14
C VAL A 22 6.28 -11.51 2.41
N LEU A 23 7.10 -10.78 3.17
CA LEU A 23 8.27 -10.09 2.64
C LEU A 23 9.47 -11.03 2.63
N VAL A 24 9.95 -11.38 1.43
CA VAL A 24 11.12 -12.26 1.25
C VAL A 24 12.42 -11.52 0.96
N ARG A 25 12.35 -10.31 0.38
CA ARG A 25 13.55 -9.52 0.02
C ARG A 25 13.23 -8.02 -0.10
N ILE A 26 14.15 -7.17 0.35
CA ILE A 26 14.15 -5.72 0.09
C ILE A 26 15.40 -5.35 -0.70
N ILE A 27 15.23 -4.63 -1.82
CA ILE A 27 16.35 -4.04 -2.58
C ILE A 27 16.22 -2.52 -2.54
N MET A 28 17.24 -1.85 -2.01
CA MET A 28 17.34 -0.39 -2.04
C MET A 28 18.08 0.04 -3.30
N LEU A 29 17.40 0.79 -4.17
CA LEU A 29 18.00 1.28 -5.41
C LEU A 29 18.68 2.64 -5.21
N GLY A 30 19.90 2.75 -5.71
CA GLY A 30 20.59 4.04 -5.82
C GLY A 30 19.93 4.94 -6.86
N TYR A 31 20.10 6.26 -6.69
CA TYR A 31 19.52 7.29 -7.56
C TYR A 31 19.75 7.03 -9.05
N GLY A 32 21.00 6.72 -9.44
CA GLY A 32 21.34 6.46 -10.84
C GLY A 32 20.55 5.30 -11.46
N LYS A 33 20.38 4.19 -10.73
CA LYS A 33 19.58 3.05 -11.22
C LYS A 33 18.10 3.39 -11.28
N SER A 34 17.57 4.08 -10.26
CA SER A 34 16.17 4.51 -10.20
C SER A 34 15.79 5.38 -11.39
N MET A 35 16.66 6.32 -11.79
CA MET A 35 16.47 7.18 -12.98
C MET A 35 16.42 6.40 -14.31
N THR A 36 16.99 5.19 -14.38
CA THR A 36 16.89 4.34 -15.59
C THR A 36 15.60 3.54 -15.66
N LEU A 37 14.86 3.43 -14.55
CA LEU A 37 13.64 2.64 -14.47
C LEU A 37 12.39 3.51 -14.59
N ILE A 38 12.45 4.76 -14.11
CA ILE A 38 11.32 5.68 -14.07
C ILE A 38 11.42 6.68 -15.22
N GLU A 39 10.46 6.62 -16.12
CA GLU A 39 10.30 7.59 -17.21
C GLU A 39 9.20 8.60 -16.88
N ARG A 40 9.60 9.86 -16.75
CA ARG A 40 8.68 10.93 -16.35
C ARG A 40 7.58 11.13 -17.40
N GLY A 41 6.33 11.04 -16.97
CA GLY A 41 5.16 11.20 -17.85
C GLY A 41 4.87 10.00 -18.75
N ASN A 42 5.62 8.90 -18.59
CA ASN A 42 5.38 7.64 -19.30
C ASN A 42 5.22 6.48 -18.30
N PRO A 43 4.04 6.36 -17.67
CA PRO A 43 3.82 5.37 -16.63
C PRO A 43 3.86 3.93 -17.16
N SER A 44 3.36 3.71 -18.38
CA SER A 44 3.37 2.40 -19.03
C SER A 44 4.81 1.90 -19.26
N GLN A 45 5.69 2.76 -19.78
CA GLN A 45 7.09 2.40 -19.98
C GLN A 45 7.84 2.22 -18.65
N SER A 46 7.54 3.07 -17.65
CA SER A 46 8.09 2.92 -16.31
C SER A 46 7.74 1.56 -15.69
N LEU A 47 6.48 1.14 -15.82
CA LEU A 47 6.03 -0.17 -15.36
C LEU A 47 6.77 -1.29 -16.09
N GLU A 48 6.86 -1.25 -17.41
CA GLU A 48 7.60 -2.25 -18.20
C GLU A 48 9.08 -2.36 -17.75
N ASN A 49 9.75 -1.22 -17.58
CA ASN A 49 11.15 -1.16 -17.14
C ASN A 49 11.33 -1.80 -15.76
N VAL A 50 10.46 -1.46 -14.82
CA VAL A 50 10.46 -1.99 -13.45
C VAL A 50 10.19 -3.49 -13.43
N CYS A 51 9.18 -3.94 -14.15
CA CYS A 51 8.79 -5.35 -14.25
C CYS A 51 9.90 -6.21 -14.87
N ARG A 52 10.52 -5.72 -15.95
CA ARG A 52 11.68 -6.36 -16.57
C ARG A 52 12.87 -6.39 -15.61
N TRP A 53 13.12 -5.32 -14.88
CA TRP A 53 14.19 -5.29 -13.88
C TRP A 53 13.93 -6.29 -12.75
N ALA A 54 12.71 -6.37 -12.23
CA ALA A 54 12.32 -7.32 -11.19
C ALA A 54 12.53 -8.77 -11.65
N PHE A 55 12.11 -9.09 -12.88
CA PHE A 55 12.39 -10.39 -13.50
C PHE A 55 13.90 -10.71 -13.55
N LEU A 56 14.75 -9.74 -13.90
CA LEU A 56 16.20 -9.93 -13.88
C LEU A 56 16.79 -10.10 -12.47
N GLN A 57 16.07 -9.69 -11.42
CA GLN A 57 16.48 -9.93 -10.03
C GLN A 57 15.93 -11.24 -9.46
N GLN A 58 15.14 -12.00 -10.23
CA GLN A 58 14.52 -13.24 -9.77
C GLN A 58 15.56 -14.34 -9.58
N LYS A 59 15.35 -15.18 -8.57
CA LYS A 59 16.16 -16.38 -8.33
C LYS A 59 15.76 -17.48 -9.30
N GLN A 60 16.74 -18.21 -9.81
CA GLN A 60 16.49 -19.31 -10.74
C GLN A 60 15.86 -20.52 -10.03
N ASP A 61 16.28 -20.76 -8.80
CA ASP A 61 15.73 -21.82 -7.96
C ASP A 61 14.47 -21.32 -7.23
N ILE A 62 13.35 -22.01 -7.42
CA ILE A 62 12.08 -21.74 -6.73
C ILE A 62 12.22 -22.06 -5.24
N GLY A 63 13.13 -22.96 -4.88
CA GLY A 63 13.49 -23.26 -3.49
C GLY A 63 14.42 -22.23 -2.84
N ASP A 64 14.81 -21.16 -3.54
CA ASP A 64 15.63 -20.10 -2.96
C ASP A 64 14.78 -19.26 -2.01
N ALA A 65 15.33 -18.97 -0.83
CA ALA A 65 14.63 -18.25 0.21
C ALA A 65 14.33 -16.77 -0.17
N GLU A 66 14.97 -16.23 -1.20
CA GLU A 66 14.67 -14.90 -1.77
C GLU A 66 13.85 -14.99 -3.08
N TYR A 67 13.38 -16.18 -3.47
CA TYR A 67 12.42 -16.32 -4.55
C TYR A 67 11.11 -15.59 -4.20
N HIS A 68 10.56 -14.85 -5.14
CA HIS A 68 9.36 -14.02 -4.91
C HIS A 68 8.30 -14.26 -5.97
N ASP A 69 7.03 -14.30 -5.58
CA ASP A 69 5.93 -14.43 -6.54
C ASP A 69 5.52 -13.09 -7.15
N HIS A 70 5.74 -12.01 -6.41
CA HIS A 70 5.32 -10.66 -6.78
C HIS A 70 6.33 -9.59 -6.34
N ALA A 71 6.60 -8.63 -7.22
CA ALA A 71 7.52 -7.52 -6.93
C ALA A 71 6.79 -6.17 -6.79
N ILE A 72 6.91 -5.53 -5.63
CA ILE A 72 6.34 -4.20 -5.37
C ILE A 72 7.45 -3.16 -5.50
N PHE A 73 7.31 -2.24 -6.47
CA PHE A 73 8.22 -1.11 -6.62
C PHE A 73 7.60 0.16 -6.04
N LEU A 74 8.29 0.77 -5.08
CA LEU A 74 7.89 2.03 -4.44
C LEU A 74 8.80 3.16 -4.92
N THR A 75 8.22 4.29 -5.33
CA THR A 75 8.99 5.46 -5.73
C THR A 75 8.31 6.77 -5.35
N ARG A 76 9.10 7.77 -4.97
CA ARG A 76 8.65 9.17 -4.82
C ARG A 76 8.80 9.99 -6.11
N GLN A 77 9.34 9.37 -7.16
CA GLN A 77 9.44 10.03 -8.46
C GLN A 77 8.08 10.01 -9.16
N GLU A 78 7.77 11.11 -9.85
CA GLU A 78 6.58 11.19 -10.69
C GLU A 78 6.82 10.44 -12.01
N PHE A 79 6.04 9.39 -12.27
CA PHE A 79 6.04 8.64 -13.53
C PHE A 79 4.77 8.87 -14.36
N GLY A 80 3.72 9.45 -13.77
CA GLY A 80 2.44 9.74 -14.43
C GLY A 80 1.69 10.89 -13.77
N PRO A 81 0.42 11.14 -14.15
CA PRO A 81 -0.43 12.13 -13.48
C PRO A 81 -0.51 11.87 -11.98
N THR A 82 -0.52 12.94 -11.17
CA THR A 82 -0.57 12.82 -9.69
C THR A 82 -1.75 11.95 -9.26
N GLY A 83 -1.45 10.85 -8.53
CA GLY A 83 -2.46 9.92 -8.03
C GLY A 83 -2.80 8.74 -8.95
N MET A 84 -2.23 8.65 -10.16
CA MET A 84 -2.35 7.45 -11.01
C MET A 84 -1.26 6.44 -10.68
N GLN A 85 -1.68 5.19 -10.46
CA GLN A 85 -0.83 4.03 -10.16
C GLN A 85 -1.10 2.94 -11.19
N TYR A 86 -0.12 2.05 -11.39
CA TYR A 86 -0.14 1.14 -12.53
C TYR A 86 0.32 -0.26 -12.12
N ALA A 87 -0.58 -1.21 -12.31
CA ALA A 87 -0.32 -2.64 -12.30
C ALA A 87 -0.69 -3.26 -13.65
N PRO A 88 0.00 -4.32 -14.09
CA PRO A 88 -0.54 -5.21 -15.10
C PRO A 88 -1.76 -5.92 -14.51
N VAL A 89 -2.91 -5.81 -15.17
CA VAL A 89 -4.09 -6.61 -14.82
C VAL A 89 -3.78 -8.09 -15.11
N THR A 90 -4.11 -9.00 -14.20
CA THR A 90 -3.90 -10.47 -14.29
C THR A 90 -2.43 -10.93 -14.38
N GLY A 91 -1.50 -10.24 -13.70
CA GLY A 91 -0.06 -10.53 -13.77
C GLY A 91 0.49 -11.59 -12.80
N MET A 92 -0.28 -12.10 -11.85
CA MET A 92 0.26 -12.94 -10.77
C MET A 92 0.79 -14.28 -11.25
N CYS A 93 1.88 -14.74 -10.66
CA CYS A 93 2.66 -15.89 -11.09
C CYS A 93 3.26 -15.78 -12.50
N HIS A 94 3.04 -14.68 -13.23
CA HIS A 94 3.67 -14.49 -14.52
C HIS A 94 5.10 -13.96 -14.32
N PRO A 95 6.14 -14.63 -14.84
CA PRO A 95 7.54 -14.30 -14.53
C PRO A 95 7.92 -12.84 -14.76
N VAL A 96 7.34 -12.21 -15.79
CA VAL A 96 7.65 -10.83 -16.19
C VAL A 96 6.56 -9.82 -15.79
N ARG A 97 5.35 -10.29 -15.41
CA ARG A 97 4.20 -9.39 -15.20
C ARG A 97 3.71 -9.35 -13.75
N SER A 98 4.26 -10.18 -12.87
CA SER A 98 3.94 -10.14 -11.45
C SER A 98 4.73 -9.04 -10.74
N CYS A 99 4.34 -7.80 -11.01
CA CYS A 99 5.01 -6.59 -10.54
C CYS A 99 4.01 -5.42 -10.45
N THR A 100 4.24 -4.50 -9.52
CA THR A 100 3.46 -3.25 -9.40
C THR A 100 4.38 -2.04 -9.28
N LEU A 101 4.00 -0.92 -9.89
CA LEU A 101 4.68 0.37 -9.74
C LEU A 101 3.78 1.34 -8.98
N ASN A 102 4.20 1.67 -7.76
CA ASN A 102 3.41 2.48 -6.83
C ASN A 102 4.15 3.76 -6.48
N HIS A 103 3.41 4.85 -6.44
CA HIS A 103 3.91 6.10 -5.89
C HIS A 103 3.80 6.07 -4.37
N GLU A 104 4.92 6.27 -3.69
CA GLU A 104 4.95 6.32 -2.23
C GLU A 104 4.70 7.75 -1.76
N ASP A 105 3.60 7.93 -1.04
CA ASP A 105 3.07 9.22 -0.58
C ASP A 105 2.49 9.06 0.83
N GLY A 106 3.27 8.43 1.71
CA GLY A 106 2.91 8.23 3.10
C GLY A 106 2.37 6.82 3.42
N PHE A 107 1.82 6.67 4.63
CA PHE A 107 1.29 5.38 5.08
C PHE A 107 0.07 4.92 4.27
N SER A 108 -0.71 5.85 3.72
CA SER A 108 -1.86 5.54 2.87
C SER A 108 -1.48 4.83 1.57
N SER A 109 -0.21 4.85 1.14
CA SER A 109 0.25 4.05 0.00
C SER A 109 0.03 2.55 0.18
N ALA A 110 -0.17 2.06 1.41
CA ALA A 110 -0.55 0.66 1.64
C ALA A 110 -1.88 0.28 0.96
N PHE A 111 -2.88 1.16 0.97
CA PHE A 111 -4.15 0.90 0.28
C PHE A 111 -3.98 0.81 -1.21
N VAL A 112 -3.08 1.61 -1.77
CA VAL A 112 -2.85 1.52 -3.20
C VAL A 112 -1.99 0.31 -3.55
N VAL A 113 -0.95 0.01 -2.79
CA VAL A 113 -0.19 -1.24 -3.01
C VAL A 113 -1.13 -2.45 -2.93
N ALA A 114 -2.08 -2.47 -1.99
CA ALA A 114 -3.10 -3.51 -1.92
C ALA A 114 -4.05 -3.51 -3.14
N HIS A 115 -4.48 -2.34 -3.62
CA HIS A 115 -5.28 -2.19 -4.84
C HIS A 115 -4.55 -2.72 -6.09
N GLU A 116 -3.32 -2.25 -6.33
CA GLU A 116 -2.49 -2.66 -7.46
C GLU A 116 -2.15 -4.16 -7.40
N THR A 117 -1.93 -4.69 -6.19
CA THR A 117 -1.77 -6.14 -5.99
C THR A 117 -3.09 -6.89 -6.16
N GLY A 118 -4.24 -6.25 -5.92
CA GLY A 118 -5.57 -6.82 -6.17
C GLY A 118 -5.85 -7.05 -7.65
N HIS A 119 -5.34 -6.18 -8.53
CA HIS A 119 -5.43 -6.32 -9.99
C HIS A 119 -4.84 -7.60 -10.58
N LEU A 120 -4.13 -8.34 -9.76
CA LEU A 120 -3.62 -9.66 -10.07
C LEU A 120 -4.72 -10.72 -10.26
N GLY A 121 -5.96 -10.44 -9.82
CA GLY A 121 -7.12 -11.28 -10.11
C GLY A 121 -8.47 -10.58 -9.96
N MET A 122 -8.48 -9.26 -9.70
CA MET A 122 -9.69 -8.48 -9.46
C MET A 122 -9.77 -7.31 -10.43
N GLU A 123 -10.98 -6.97 -10.83
CA GLU A 123 -11.28 -5.80 -11.64
C GLU A 123 -11.79 -4.66 -10.76
N HIS A 124 -11.88 -3.46 -11.34
CA HIS A 124 -12.43 -2.32 -10.62
C HIS A 124 -13.91 -2.50 -10.26
N ASP A 125 -14.27 -2.08 -9.05
CA ASP A 125 -15.66 -2.03 -8.62
C ASP A 125 -16.46 -0.98 -9.40
N GLY A 126 -17.66 -1.38 -9.85
CA GLY A 126 -18.57 -0.52 -10.61
C GLY A 126 -18.19 -0.35 -12.08
N GLN A 127 -17.11 -0.98 -12.55
CA GLN A 127 -16.74 -1.01 -13.98
C GLN A 127 -17.11 -2.37 -14.58
N GLY A 128 -18.32 -2.48 -15.12
CA GLY A 128 -18.79 -3.71 -15.76
C GLY A 128 -19.23 -4.82 -14.78
N ASN A 129 -19.20 -4.56 -13.48
CA ASN A 129 -19.72 -5.46 -12.43
C ASN A 129 -20.82 -4.78 -11.59
N ARG A 130 -21.41 -5.54 -10.65
CA ARG A 130 -22.54 -5.08 -9.82
C ARG A 130 -22.10 -4.46 -8.50
N CYS A 131 -20.89 -3.93 -8.37
CA CYS A 131 -20.34 -3.43 -7.10
C CYS A 131 -20.18 -1.90 -7.05
N ALA A 132 -20.89 -1.17 -7.92
CA ALA A 132 -20.87 0.29 -7.95
C ALA A 132 -21.34 0.94 -6.63
N ASP A 133 -22.25 0.29 -5.90
CA ASP A 133 -22.75 0.71 -4.59
C ASP A 133 -21.68 0.64 -3.48
N GLU A 134 -20.68 -0.24 -3.63
CA GLU A 134 -19.63 -0.46 -2.63
C GLU A 134 -18.40 0.47 -2.83
N VAL A 135 -18.27 1.11 -3.99
CA VAL A 135 -17.20 2.07 -4.29
C VAL A 135 -17.12 3.16 -3.21
N HIS A 136 -18.26 3.73 -2.83
CA HIS A 136 -18.34 4.79 -1.81
C HIS A 136 -18.24 4.27 -0.38
N MET A 137 -18.19 2.96 -0.17
CA MET A 137 -18.03 2.34 1.15
C MET A 137 -16.56 2.25 1.59
N GLY A 138 -15.63 2.65 0.72
CA GLY A 138 -14.19 2.47 0.94
C GLY A 138 -13.68 1.17 0.32
N SER A 139 -14.30 0.71 -0.78
CA SER A 139 -13.80 -0.49 -1.45
C SER A 139 -12.36 -0.32 -1.90
N ILE A 140 -11.52 -1.31 -1.63
CA ILE A 140 -10.11 -1.32 -2.01
C ILE A 140 -10.00 -1.27 -3.54
N MET A 141 -10.83 -2.01 -4.28
CA MET A 141 -10.83 -2.06 -5.75
C MET A 141 -11.67 -0.95 -6.40
N ALA A 142 -12.02 0.11 -5.68
CA ALA A 142 -12.65 1.30 -6.27
C ALA A 142 -11.71 1.95 -7.32
N PRO A 143 -12.22 2.40 -8.50
CA PRO A 143 -11.39 3.05 -9.53
C PRO A 143 -10.60 4.27 -9.05
N LEU A 144 -11.14 4.93 -8.02
CA LEU A 144 -10.42 5.93 -7.25
C LEU A 144 -10.32 5.40 -5.82
N VAL A 145 -9.10 5.11 -5.38
CA VAL A 145 -8.85 4.58 -4.02
C VAL A 145 -9.30 5.61 -2.99
N GLN A 146 -10.43 5.32 -2.34
CA GLN A 146 -10.99 6.09 -1.22
C GLN A 146 -10.82 5.35 0.11
N ALA A 147 -10.30 4.12 0.07
CA ALA A 147 -9.99 3.32 1.23
C ALA A 147 -8.97 4.06 2.13
N ALA A 148 -9.22 4.00 3.43
CA ALA A 148 -8.38 4.60 4.45
C ALA A 148 -8.41 3.73 5.70
N PHE A 149 -7.47 3.93 6.62
CA PHE A 149 -7.35 3.10 7.83
C PHE A 149 -8.68 2.92 8.58
N HIS A 150 -9.48 3.98 8.72
CA HIS A 150 -10.76 3.94 9.44
C HIS A 150 -11.95 3.39 8.63
N ARG A 151 -11.76 3.12 7.34
CA ARG A 151 -12.84 2.77 6.41
C ARG A 151 -12.28 2.13 5.15
N PHE A 152 -12.26 0.80 5.13
CA PHE A 152 -11.95 0.03 3.94
C PHE A 152 -12.67 -1.33 3.95
N GLN A 153 -12.86 -1.92 2.77
CA GLN A 153 -13.35 -3.29 2.61
C GLN A 153 -12.96 -3.81 1.22
N TRP A 154 -12.97 -5.13 1.04
CA TRP A 154 -13.03 -5.77 -0.27
C TRP A 154 -14.50 -5.93 -0.66
N SER A 155 -14.83 -5.68 -1.92
CA SER A 155 -16.22 -5.79 -2.36
C SER A 155 -16.65 -7.25 -2.54
N ARG A 156 -17.97 -7.47 -2.63
CA ARG A 156 -18.49 -8.78 -3.04
C ARG A 156 -18.00 -9.22 -4.42
N CYS A 157 -17.64 -8.29 -5.32
CA CYS A 157 -17.08 -8.61 -6.63
C CYS A 157 -15.63 -9.05 -6.49
N SER A 158 -14.81 -8.31 -5.73
CA SER A 158 -13.42 -8.66 -5.44
C SER A 158 -13.29 -10.05 -4.81
N MET A 159 -14.14 -10.36 -3.82
CA MET A 159 -14.21 -11.68 -3.20
C MET A 159 -14.54 -12.78 -4.23
N GLN A 160 -15.53 -12.57 -5.09
CA GLN A 160 -15.94 -13.54 -6.10
C GLN A 160 -14.87 -13.74 -7.19
N GLU A 161 -14.24 -12.66 -7.63
CA GLU A 161 -13.20 -12.66 -8.65
C GLU A 161 -11.95 -13.37 -8.13
N LEU A 162 -11.47 -13.02 -6.94
CA LEU A 162 -10.37 -13.73 -6.29
C LEU A 162 -10.67 -15.23 -6.16
N GLY A 163 -11.90 -15.59 -5.79
CA GLY A 163 -12.36 -16.97 -5.71
C GLY A 163 -12.18 -17.77 -7.01
N ARG A 164 -12.23 -17.11 -8.17
CA ARG A 164 -11.97 -17.74 -9.49
C ARG A 164 -10.48 -17.96 -9.76
N TYR A 165 -9.62 -17.14 -9.15
CA TYR A 165 -8.17 -17.14 -9.39
C TYR A 165 -7.35 -17.78 -8.26
N LEU A 166 -7.98 -18.34 -7.20
CA LEU A 166 -7.32 -19.18 -6.17
C LEU A 166 -6.65 -20.47 -6.70
N SER A 167 -6.61 -20.65 -8.03
CA SER A 167 -5.82 -21.66 -8.72
C SER A 167 -4.39 -21.22 -9.08
N TYR A 168 -3.91 -20.07 -8.59
CA TYR A 168 -2.51 -19.70 -8.73
C TYR A 168 -1.62 -20.67 -7.94
N ASP A 169 -1.03 -21.64 -8.63
CA ASP A 169 -0.20 -22.68 -8.00
C ASP A 169 1.08 -22.11 -7.35
N CYS A 170 1.56 -20.94 -7.78
CA CYS A 170 2.75 -20.30 -7.20
C CYS A 170 2.53 -19.66 -5.82
N LEU A 171 1.29 -19.53 -5.35
CA LEU A 171 1.00 -18.92 -4.03
C LEU A 171 0.68 -19.98 -2.97
N ARG A 172 0.93 -21.27 -3.29
CA ARG A 172 0.51 -22.41 -2.46
C ARG A 172 1.65 -23.00 -1.66
N ASP A 173 2.89 -22.72 -2.02
CA ASP A 173 4.04 -23.07 -1.21
C ASP A 173 4.17 -22.13 -0.02
N ASP A 174 4.71 -22.67 1.08
CA ASP A 174 5.02 -21.87 2.24
C ASP A 174 6.32 -21.09 1.98
N PRO A 175 6.34 -19.77 2.20
CA PRO A 175 7.56 -19.01 2.07
C PRO A 175 8.62 -19.55 3.05
N PHE A 176 9.87 -19.61 2.59
CA PHE A 176 10.97 -20.11 3.42
C PHE A 176 11.10 -19.33 4.72
N ASP A 177 11.26 -20.05 5.83
CA ASP A 177 11.31 -19.49 7.16
C ASP A 177 12.60 -18.68 7.36
N HIS A 178 12.48 -17.37 7.22
CA HIS A 178 13.50 -16.41 7.62
C HIS A 178 13.11 -15.85 8.98
N ASN A 179 14.08 -15.78 9.90
CA ASN A 179 13.99 -14.98 11.12
C ASN A 179 14.00 -13.47 10.79
N TRP A 180 13.00 -12.99 10.06
CA TRP A 180 12.72 -11.56 9.97
C TRP A 180 12.31 -11.08 11.36
N PRO A 181 12.80 -9.92 11.82
CA PRO A 181 12.34 -9.37 13.09
C PRO A 181 10.81 -9.26 13.03
N SER A 182 10.15 -9.74 14.09
CA SER A 182 8.71 -9.57 14.23
C SER A 182 8.36 -8.12 13.95
N LEU A 183 7.46 -7.90 12.99
CA LEU A 183 6.97 -6.56 12.69
C LEU A 183 6.46 -5.95 14.00
N PRO A 184 6.74 -4.66 14.27
CA PRO A 184 6.20 -4.01 15.45
C PRO A 184 4.68 -4.17 15.44
N GLN A 185 4.11 -4.74 16.49
CA GLN A 185 2.67 -5.04 16.59
C GLN A 185 1.80 -3.82 16.27
N LEU A 186 2.32 -2.61 16.57
CA LEU A 186 1.65 -1.35 16.28
C LEU A 186 2.69 -0.35 15.78
N PRO A 187 2.68 0.05 14.49
CA PRO A 187 3.72 0.91 13.92
C PRO A 187 3.77 2.29 14.58
N GLY A 188 2.66 2.79 15.10
CA GLY A 188 2.56 4.07 15.80
C GLY A 188 3.32 4.14 17.13
N LEU A 189 3.82 3.00 17.63
CA LEU A 189 4.79 2.99 18.74
C LEU A 189 6.16 3.56 18.33
N HIS A 190 6.50 3.46 17.05
CA HIS A 190 7.77 3.94 16.49
C HIS A 190 7.64 5.23 15.70
N TYR A 191 6.42 5.65 15.37
CA TYR A 191 6.15 6.86 14.61
C TYR A 191 5.14 7.73 15.35
N SER A 192 5.61 8.79 15.99
CA SER A 192 4.78 9.85 16.57
C SER A 192 3.94 10.58 15.51
N MET A 193 2.93 11.34 15.94
CA MET A 193 2.14 12.19 15.03
C MET A 193 3.01 13.17 14.23
N ASN A 194 4.10 13.68 14.81
CA ASN A 194 5.02 14.56 14.10
C ASN A 194 5.82 13.82 13.02
N GLU A 195 6.30 12.61 13.31
CA GLU A 195 7.01 11.78 12.33
C GLU A 195 6.10 11.35 11.19
N GLN A 196 4.84 11.03 11.49
CA GLN A 196 3.81 10.76 10.48
C GLN A 196 3.56 11.98 9.60
N CYS A 197 3.40 13.18 10.17
CA CYS A 197 3.28 14.41 9.39
C CYS A 197 4.49 14.67 8.48
N ARG A 198 5.70 14.41 8.98
CA ARG A 198 6.93 14.51 8.19
C ARG A 198 6.97 13.49 7.05
N PHE A 199 6.44 12.30 7.29
CA PHE A 199 6.38 11.22 6.31
C PHE A 199 5.35 11.53 5.21
N ASP A 200 4.16 12.01 5.57
CA ASP A 200 3.05 12.26 4.65
C ASP A 200 3.17 13.58 3.86
N PHE A 201 3.81 14.61 4.42
CA PHE A 201 3.85 15.95 3.83
C PHE A 201 5.26 16.51 3.62
N GLY A 202 6.30 15.79 4.07
CA GLY A 202 7.70 16.15 3.86
C GLY A 202 8.36 16.81 5.07
N ALA A 203 9.65 17.14 4.89
CA ALA A 203 10.46 17.73 5.94
C ALA A 203 9.84 19.03 6.50
N GLY A 204 9.89 19.19 7.82
CA GLY A 204 9.38 20.37 8.52
C GLY A 204 7.90 20.30 8.93
N TYR A 205 7.09 19.42 8.33
CA TYR A 205 5.71 19.24 8.77
C TYR A 205 5.63 18.56 10.14
N THR A 206 4.76 19.08 11.01
CA THR A 206 4.49 18.56 12.35
C THR A 206 2.99 18.59 12.63
N MET A 207 2.54 18.02 13.75
CA MET A 207 1.14 18.01 14.14
C MET A 207 0.61 19.44 14.28
N CYS A 208 -0.49 19.72 13.59
CA CYS A 208 -1.12 21.02 13.57
C CYS A 208 -1.84 21.31 14.89
N THR A 209 -1.45 22.39 15.54
CA THR A 209 -2.01 22.84 16.83
C THR A 209 -2.95 24.05 16.70
N ALA A 210 -3.11 24.58 15.47
CA ALA A 210 -3.94 25.75 15.20
C ALA A 210 -5.44 25.49 15.45
N TYR A 211 -5.91 24.26 15.24
CA TYR A 211 -7.30 23.88 15.43
C TYR A 211 -7.46 22.90 16.60
N ARG A 212 -7.71 23.45 17.81
CA ARG A 212 -7.86 22.65 19.04
C ARG A 212 -9.15 21.84 19.12
N THR A 213 -10.08 22.02 18.19
CA THR A 213 -11.41 21.37 18.20
C THR A 213 -11.41 19.97 17.58
N PHE A 214 -10.36 19.59 16.85
CA PHE A 214 -10.31 18.27 16.21
C PHE A 214 -9.82 17.21 17.20
N ASP A 215 -10.46 16.04 17.16
CA ASP A 215 -9.98 14.87 17.88
C ASP A 215 -8.76 14.29 17.13
N PRO A 216 -7.54 14.41 17.68
CA PRO A 216 -6.31 13.92 17.04
C PRO A 216 -6.32 12.40 16.81
N CYS A 217 -7.16 11.65 17.53
CA CYS A 217 -7.31 10.21 17.30
C CYS A 217 -8.21 9.89 16.10
N LYS A 218 -9.07 10.83 15.67
CA LYS A 218 -9.94 10.64 14.50
C LYS A 218 -9.27 11.07 13.21
N GLN A 219 -8.44 12.10 13.29
CA GLN A 219 -7.83 12.67 12.09
C GLN A 219 -6.50 13.35 12.41
N LEU A 220 -5.44 12.94 11.71
CA LEU A 220 -4.14 13.59 11.78
C LEU A 220 -4.13 14.83 10.89
N TRP A 221 -3.85 15.97 11.50
CA TRP A 221 -3.67 17.25 10.84
C TRP A 221 -2.22 17.72 11.00
N CYS A 222 -1.65 18.24 9.93
CA CYS A 222 -0.24 18.60 9.85
C CYS A 222 -0.07 20.02 9.32
N SER A 223 0.87 20.77 9.86
CA SER A 223 1.24 22.10 9.35
C SER A 223 2.75 22.29 9.31
N HIS A 224 3.18 23.24 8.49
CA HIS A 224 4.58 23.66 8.41
C HIS A 224 4.79 24.90 9.29
N PRO A 225 5.91 25.03 10.03
CA PRO A 225 6.21 26.20 10.87
C PRO A 225 6.12 27.55 10.14
N ASP A 226 6.45 27.58 8.85
CA ASP A 226 6.35 28.79 8.01
C ASP A 226 4.89 29.23 7.75
N ASN A 227 3.93 28.32 7.89
CA ASN A 227 2.52 28.60 7.74
C ASN A 227 1.68 27.77 8.74
N PRO A 228 1.75 28.10 10.05
CA PRO A 228 1.25 27.25 11.12
C PRO A 228 -0.28 27.14 11.15
N PHE A 229 -0.99 28.09 10.54
CA PHE A 229 -2.44 28.11 10.42
C PHE A 229 -2.97 27.31 9.22
N PHE A 230 -2.11 26.96 8.26
CA PHE A 230 -2.49 26.16 7.11
C PHE A 230 -2.29 24.68 7.41
N CYS A 231 -3.35 24.02 7.85
CA CYS A 231 -3.32 22.61 8.22
C CYS A 231 -3.82 21.71 7.08
N LYS A 232 -3.03 20.69 6.77
CA LYS A 232 -3.27 19.67 5.75
C LYS A 232 -3.55 18.33 6.43
N THR A 233 -4.22 17.43 5.73
CA THR A 233 -4.59 16.11 6.26
C THR A 233 -4.78 15.12 5.12
N LYS A 234 -4.43 13.85 5.35
CA LYS A 234 -4.77 12.73 4.47
C LYS A 234 -6.17 12.14 4.78
N LYS A 235 -6.99 12.83 5.58
CA LYS A 235 -8.36 12.44 5.99
C LYS A 235 -8.44 11.10 6.73
N GLY A 236 -7.36 10.70 7.39
CA GLY A 236 -7.29 9.49 8.22
C GLY A 236 -6.79 9.77 9.63
N PRO A 237 -7.06 8.87 10.57
CA PRO A 237 -6.44 8.91 11.89
C PRO A 237 -4.92 8.69 11.78
N PRO A 238 -4.15 8.96 12.85
CA PRO A 238 -2.80 8.45 12.97
C PRO A 238 -2.76 6.93 12.82
N ILE A 239 -1.59 6.34 12.56
CA ILE A 239 -1.48 4.88 12.45
C ILE A 239 -1.65 4.19 13.82
N ASP A 240 -2.07 2.93 13.81
CA ASP A 240 -2.29 2.11 15.01
C ASP A 240 -1.05 2.08 15.92
N GLY A 241 -1.26 2.29 17.23
CA GLY A 241 -0.21 2.45 18.24
C GLY A 241 0.18 3.88 18.57
N THR A 242 -0.27 4.86 17.77
CA THR A 242 0.11 6.26 17.99
C THR A 242 -0.57 6.82 19.22
N MET A 243 0.18 7.43 20.13
CA MET A 243 -0.40 8.26 21.18
C MET A 243 -1.02 9.52 20.56
N CYS A 244 -2.35 9.61 20.61
CA CYS A 244 -3.10 10.70 20.00
C CYS A 244 -3.72 11.64 21.05
N GLY A 245 -3.82 11.25 22.32
CA GLY A 245 -4.30 12.14 23.39
C GLY A 245 -3.90 11.65 24.77
N ASN A 246 -4.36 12.32 25.83
CA ASN A 246 -4.05 11.96 27.23
C ASN A 246 -4.47 10.51 27.52
N GLY A 247 -3.49 9.59 27.51
CA GLY A 247 -3.71 8.15 27.69
C GLY A 247 -4.43 7.45 26.54
N LYS A 248 -4.69 8.13 25.41
CA LYS A 248 -5.35 7.55 24.23
C LYS A 248 -4.31 7.07 23.21
N VAL A 249 -4.45 5.83 22.80
CA VAL A 249 -3.63 5.19 21.76
C VAL A 249 -4.54 4.80 20.61
N MET A 250 -4.13 5.11 19.38
CA MET A 250 -4.88 4.74 18.19
C MET A 250 -4.94 3.23 18.03
N ARG A 251 -6.14 2.70 17.80
CA ARG A 251 -6.40 1.32 17.38
C ARG A 251 -7.55 1.33 16.41
N THR A 252 -7.32 0.83 15.22
CA THR A 252 -8.34 0.69 14.18
C THR A 252 -8.83 -0.75 14.09
N PHE A 253 -8.05 -1.72 14.60
CA PHE A 253 -8.31 -3.16 14.50
C PHE A 253 -8.77 -3.83 15.81
N LEU A 254 -9.74 -3.26 16.55
CA LEU A 254 -10.40 -3.94 17.68
C LEU A 254 -11.88 -4.15 17.43
#